data_AF-A0A840L8V6-F1
#
_entry.id   AF-A0A840L8V6-F1
#
_cell.length_a   1.000
_cell.length_b   1.000
_cell.length_c   1.000
_cell.angle_alpha   90.00
_cell.angle_beta   90.00
_cell.angle_gamma   90.00
#
_symmetry.space_group_name_H-M   'P 1'
#
loop_
_entity.id
_entity.type
_entity.pdbx_description
1 polymer ?
#
loop_
_entity_poly.entity_id
_entity_poly.type
_entity_poly.pdbx_seq_one_letter_code
_entity_poly.pdbx_strand_id
1 'polypeptide(L)' 'MVLYLITFTLRDGSQREHQGLYACGIDAVIGVMEVFPDAKRISARRISQ' A
#
# COMPACT_ATOMS: atom_id res chain seq x y z
N MET A 1 -3.65 12.48 -9.61
CA MET A 1 -3.52 11.20 -8.89
C MET A 1 -2.95 10.16 -9.85
N VAL A 2 -2.20 9.18 -9.34
CA VAL A 2 -1.51 8.15 -10.13
C VAL A 2 -1.85 6.79 -9.52
N LEU A 3 -1.90 5.75 -10.37
CA LEU A 3 -2.11 4.38 -9.91
C LEU A 3 -0.88 3.84 -9.17
N TYR A 4 -1.08 3.33 -7.97
CA TYR A 4 -0.08 2.60 -7.19
C TYR A 4 -0.57 1.19 -6.90
N LEU A 5 0.35 0.23 -7.00
CA LEU A 5 0.22 -1.08 -6.39
C LEU A 5 0.89 -1.03 -5.03
N ILE A 6 0.10 -1.25 -3.99
CA ILE A 6 0.57 -1.38 -2.62
C ILE A 6 0.60 -2.87 -2.25
N THR A 7 1.76 -3.34 -1.86
CA THR A 7 1.95 -4.68 -1.30
C THR A 7 2.26 -4.53 0.19
N PHE A 8 1.54 -5.24 1.05
CA PHE A 8 1.77 -5.19 2.49
C PHE A 8 1.75 -6.58 3.13
N THR A 9 2.52 -6.72 4.21
CA THR A 9 2.61 -7.96 4.99
C THR A 9 2.02 -7.70 6.38
N LEU A 10 1.05 -8.52 6.77
CA LEU A 10 0.40 -8.48 8.07
C LEU A 10 1.26 -9.19 9.13
N ARG A 11 0.89 -9.02 10.40
CA ARG A 11 1.60 -9.59 11.54
C ARG A 11 1.68 -11.12 11.54
N ASP A 12 0.68 -11.78 10.96
CA ASP A 12 0.64 -13.23 10.75
C ASP A 12 1.56 -13.72 9.62
N GLY A 13 2.26 -12.79 8.94
CA GLY A 13 3.13 -13.08 7.81
C GLY A 13 2.40 -13.18 6.48
N SER A 14 1.06 -13.06 6.45
CA SER A 14 0.30 -13.06 5.21
C SER A 14 0.60 -11.80 4.39
N GLN A 15 0.73 -11.99 3.08
CA GLN A 15 0.92 -10.89 2.14
C GLN A 15 -0.41 -10.57 1.43
N ARG A 16 -0.63 -9.29 1.21
CA ARG A 16 -1.79 -8.73 0.51
C ARG A 16 -1.33 -7.66 -0.47
N GLU A 17 -2.14 -7.49 -1.51
CA GLU A 17 -1.93 -6.48 -2.53
C GLU A 17 -3.22 -5.68 -2.69
N HIS A 18 -3.04 -4.37 -2.92
CA HIS A 18 -4.12 -3.44 -3.15
C HIS A 18 -3.69 -2.43 -4.23
N GLN A 19 -4.58 -2.10 -5.15
CA GLN A 19 -4.36 -1.05 -6.14
C GLN A 19 -5.28 0.13 -5.86
N GLY A 20 -4.73 1.34 -5.95
CA GLY A 20 -5.52 2.55 -5.79
C GLY A 20 -4.86 3.77 -6.41
N LEU A 21 -5.68 4.82 -6.55
CA LEU A 21 -5.23 6.12 -7.05
C LEU A 21 -4.83 7.00 -5.86
N TYR A 22 -3.58 7.44 -5.85
CA TYR A 22 -3.02 8.28 -4.78
C TYR A 22 -2.32 9.51 -5.35
N ALA A 23 -2.20 10.57 -4.57
CA ALA A 23 -1.46 11.76 -5.00
C ALA A 23 0.04 11.49 -5.06
N CYS A 24 0.58 10.72 -4.10
CA CYS A 24 1.95 10.20 -4.13
C CYS A 24 2.06 8.83 -3.44
N GLY A 25 3.27 8.25 -3.45
CA GLY A 25 3.52 6.95 -2.81
C GLY A 25 3.43 6.98 -1.28
N ILE A 26 3.66 8.13 -0.65
CA ILE A 26 3.53 8.29 0.81
C ILE A 26 2.05 8.23 1.21
N ASP A 27 1.17 8.95 0.50
CA ASP A 27 -0.28 8.88 0.75
C ASP A 27 -0.81 7.46 0.57
N ALA A 28 -0.28 6.72 -0.40
CA ALA A 28 -0.62 5.31 -0.60
C ALA A 28 -0.25 4.44 0.61
N VAL A 29 0.91 4.68 1.22
CA VAL A 29 1.33 3.97 2.44
C VAL A 29 0.47 4.36 3.63
N ILE A 30 0.22 5.66 3.84
CA ILE A 30 -0.60 6.17 4.95
C ILE A 30 -2.02 5.58 4.89
N GLY A 31 -2.67 5.62 3.73
CA GLY A 31 -4.00 5.05 3.57
C GLY A 31 -4.06 3.55 3.88
N VAL A 32 -3.02 2.79 3.53
CA VAL A 32 -2.93 1.37 3.90
C VAL A 32 -2.70 1.18 5.40
N MET A 33 -1.93 2.04 6.05
CA MET A 33 -1.75 1.98 7.52
C MET A 33 -3.04 2.29 8.28
N GLU A 34 -3.88 3.19 7.76
CA GLU A 34 -5.17 3.52 8.39
C GLU A 34 -6.16 2.34 8.31
N VAL A 35 -6.17 1.59 7.21
CA VAL A 35 -7.06 0.44 7.01
C VAL A 35 -6.50 -0.83 7.65
N PHE A 36 -5.19 -1.02 7.59
CA PHE A 36 -4.48 -2.20 8.10
C PHE A 36 -3.40 -1.77 9.11
N PRO A 37 -3.79 -1.38 10.34
CA PRO A 37 -2.83 -0.90 11.34
C PRO A 37 -1.83 -1.96 11.78
N ASP A 38 -2.15 -3.25 11.58
CA ASP A 38 -1.27 -4.38 11.86
C ASP A 38 -0.29 -4.71 10.72
N ALA A 39 -0.27 -3.90 9.65
CA ALA A 39 0.68 -4.06 8.56
C ALA A 39 2.12 -3.79 9.05
N LYS A 40 2.97 -4.81 8.99
CA LYS A 40 4.37 -4.76 9.45
C LYS A 40 5.31 -4.19 8.39
N ARG A 41 4.99 -4.42 7.12
CA ARG A 41 5.77 -3.94 5.98
C ARG A 41 4.82 -3.50 4.90
N ILE A 42 5.06 -2.32 4.33
CA ILE A 42 4.26 -1.76 3.25
C ILE A 42 5.23 -1.30 2.15
N SER A 43 4.91 -1.61 0.90
CA SER A 43 5.65 -1.20 -0.28
C SER A 43 4.67 -0.60 -1.28
N ALA A 44 4.89 0.66 -1.66
CA ALA A 44 4.08 1.33 -2.68
C ALA A 44 4.89 1.47 -3.96
N ARG A 45 4.43 0.82 -5.04
CA ARG A 45 5.02 0.91 -6.37
C ARG A 45 4.09 1.69 -7.28
N ARG A 46 4.61 2.77 -7.88
CA ARG A 46 3.89 3.48 -8.95
C ARG A 46 3.73 2.54 -10.14
N ILE A 47 2.51 2.39 -10.64
CA ILE A 47 2.25 1.79 -11.94
C ILE A 47 2.21 2.94 -12.94
N SER A 48 3.36 3.22 -13.56
CA SER A 48 3.43 4.00 -14.78
C SER A 48 3.10 3.06 -15.94
N GLN A 49 2.00 3.35 -16.64
CA GLN A 49 1.80 2.85 -18.00
C GLN A 49 2.84 3.47 -18.93
#